data_AF-A0A7C8CFH1-F1
#
_entry.id   AF-A0A7C8CFH1-F1
#
_cell.length_a   1.000
_cell.length_b   1.000
_cell.length_c   1.000
_cell.angle_alpha   90.00
_cell.angle_beta   90.00
_cell.angle_gamma   90.00
#
_symmetry.space_group_name_H-M   'P 1'
#
loop_
_entity.id
_entity.type
_entity.pdbx_description
1 polymer ?
#
loop_
_entity_poly.entity_id
_entity_poly.type
_entity_poly.pdbx_seq_one_letter_code
_entity_poly.pdbx_strand_id
1 'polypeptide(L)'
;MPSDFRTLLWLLKLGAGVNLYLFVQLSVLAVADPQVVVPGLVLLGVSGFRCLFPNRYVDNVVFHDSPLSSIFLTRVLATFSEVAYIYQFSYVIRVLNVGEASWVNALSWLMVAQVIVSQGFVWGAILTKRLELYFYEELGWLVIFVANTVASAFLYAAAPEDGHILLELNLLFGVGYLPWQIFHLRSLRAEIRAEARAESGTGSGVPVHWRKGLHDAIHQRKPRTDAKAWGGFIGLTWMVAYWASLIPLWVHEIAMVISAHPR
;
A
#
# COMPACT_ATOMS: atom_id res chain seq x y z
N MET A 1 14.04 0.98 -20.56
CA MET A 1 14.09 0.54 -19.15
C MET A 1 15.11 -0.58 -19.03
N PRO A 2 15.81 -0.72 -17.89
CA PRO A 2 16.67 -1.87 -17.64
C PRO A 2 15.88 -3.16 -17.87
N SER A 3 16.49 -4.14 -18.55
CA SER A 3 15.89 -5.47 -18.72
C SER A 3 15.89 -6.27 -17.40
N ASP A 4 16.78 -5.91 -16.47
CA ASP A 4 17.00 -6.58 -15.19
C ASP A 4 16.94 -5.56 -14.04
N PHE A 5 16.23 -5.91 -12.96
CA PHE A 5 16.06 -5.13 -11.74
C PHE A 5 16.95 -5.63 -10.59
N ARG A 6 17.85 -6.59 -10.82
CA ARG A 6 18.72 -7.16 -9.77
C ARG A 6 19.40 -6.13 -8.87
N THR A 7 20.07 -5.13 -9.45
CA THR A 7 20.74 -4.08 -8.67
C THR A 7 19.75 -3.30 -7.82
N LEU A 8 18.59 -3.00 -8.36
CA LEU A 8 17.55 -2.27 -7.66
C LEU A 8 16.97 -3.06 -6.49
N LEU A 9 16.69 -4.35 -6.69
CA LEU A 9 16.21 -5.26 -5.65
C LEU A 9 17.22 -5.38 -4.50
N TRP A 10 18.52 -5.29 -4.79
CA TRP A 10 19.55 -5.18 -3.76
C TRP A 10 19.55 -3.81 -3.07
N LEU A 11 19.34 -2.71 -3.80
CA LEU A 11 19.27 -1.37 -3.22
C LEU A 11 18.06 -1.20 -2.29
N LEU A 12 16.97 -1.98 -2.45
CA LEU A 12 15.86 -1.97 -1.49
C LEU A 12 16.29 -2.28 -0.05
N LYS A 13 17.42 -2.95 0.16
CA LYS A 13 17.98 -3.19 1.51
C LYS A 13 18.31 -1.89 2.24
N LEU A 14 18.65 -0.82 1.52
CA LEU A 14 18.81 0.52 2.10
C LEU A 14 17.48 1.03 2.68
N GLY A 15 16.37 0.75 2.00
CA GLY A 15 15.02 1.03 2.51
C GLY A 15 14.71 0.31 3.81
N ALA A 16 15.23 -0.90 4.03
CA ALA A 16 15.11 -1.57 5.33
C ALA A 16 15.83 -0.81 6.44
N GLY A 17 17.01 -0.23 6.15
CA GLY A 17 17.73 0.64 7.08
C GLY A 17 16.96 1.92 7.40
N VAL A 18 16.36 2.57 6.39
CA VAL A 18 15.51 3.75 6.58
C VAL A 18 14.32 3.41 7.47
N ASN A 19 13.59 2.33 7.18
CA ASN A 19 12.44 1.90 7.97
C ASN A 19 12.83 1.57 9.42
N LEU A 20 13.98 0.92 9.64
CA LEU A 20 14.47 0.63 10.98
C LEU A 20 14.80 1.92 11.76
N TYR A 21 15.44 2.89 11.11
CA TYR A 21 15.73 4.18 11.72
C TYR A 21 14.45 4.90 12.16
N LEU A 22 13.45 4.99 11.27
CA LEU A 22 12.17 5.62 11.58
C LEU A 22 11.42 4.84 12.68
N PHE A 23 11.49 3.51 12.67
CA PHE A 23 10.87 2.66 13.70
C PHE A 23 11.46 2.94 15.08
N VAL A 24 12.79 3.03 15.18
CA VAL A 24 13.47 3.33 16.45
C VAL A 24 13.10 4.73 16.93
N GLN A 25 13.07 5.73 16.05
CA GLN A 25 12.65 7.10 16.39
C GLN A 25 11.24 7.13 17.00
N LEU A 26 10.26 6.47 16.37
CA LEU A 26 8.90 6.41 16.92
C LEU A 26 8.81 5.61 18.24
N SER A 27 9.64 4.58 18.40
CA SER A 27 9.62 3.72 19.59
C SER A 27 10.15 4.39 20.85
N VAL A 28 10.92 5.47 20.71
CA VAL A 28 11.54 6.19 21.83
C VAL A 28 10.90 7.55 22.11
N LEU A 29 9.74 7.82 21.50
CA LEU A 29 9.00 9.05 21.76
C LEU A 29 8.59 9.17 23.23
N ALA A 30 8.94 10.29 23.85
CA ALA A 30 8.65 10.55 25.26
C ALA A 30 7.13 10.73 25.51
N VAL A 31 6.44 11.33 24.55
CA VAL A 31 4.99 11.46 24.51
C VAL A 31 4.54 10.85 23.19
N ALA A 32 3.72 9.81 23.27
CA ALA A 32 3.29 9.02 22.11
C ALA A 32 1.77 8.93 22.10
N ASP A 33 1.15 9.38 21.01
CA ASP A 33 -0.26 9.08 20.77
C ASP A 33 -0.37 7.67 20.17
N PRO A 34 -0.96 6.70 20.90
CA PRO A 34 -1.03 5.31 20.44
C PRO A 34 -1.84 5.14 19.16
N GLN A 35 -2.78 6.06 18.85
CA GLN A 35 -3.64 5.98 17.67
C GLN A 35 -2.87 6.23 16.36
N VAL A 36 -1.70 6.86 16.44
CA VAL A 36 -0.82 7.11 15.27
C VAL A 36 0.50 6.37 15.38
N VAL A 37 1.06 6.18 16.58
CA VAL A 37 2.34 5.51 16.77
C VAL A 37 2.22 4.01 16.49
N VAL A 38 1.20 3.32 17.03
CA VAL A 38 1.04 1.87 16.81
C VAL A 38 0.85 1.54 15.33
N PRO A 39 -0.05 2.22 14.58
CA PRO A 39 -0.16 1.99 13.14
C PRO A 39 1.13 2.31 12.37
N GLY A 40 1.83 3.38 12.74
CA GLY A 40 3.11 3.76 12.14
C GLY A 40 4.17 2.67 12.33
N LEU A 41 4.33 2.14 13.54
CA LEU A 41 5.26 1.04 13.83
C LEU A 41 4.93 -0.23 13.05
N VAL A 42 3.64 -0.58 12.93
CA VAL A 42 3.20 -1.72 12.12
C VAL A 42 3.63 -1.53 10.67
N LEU A 43 3.35 -0.36 10.08
CA LEU A 43 3.74 -0.10 8.70
C LEU A 43 5.26 -0.10 8.51
N LEU A 44 6.02 0.56 9.38
CA LEU A 44 7.49 0.63 9.29
C LEU A 44 8.13 -0.76 9.41
N GLY A 45 7.65 -1.58 10.34
CA GLY A 45 8.12 -2.96 10.51
C GLY A 45 7.86 -3.82 9.26
N VAL A 46 6.65 -3.74 8.71
CA VAL A 46 6.28 -4.48 7.49
C VAL A 46 7.03 -3.94 6.27
N SER A 47 7.17 -2.63 6.14
CA SER A 47 7.95 -1.98 5.07
C SER A 47 9.42 -2.38 5.09
N GLY A 48 10.04 -2.41 6.27
CA GLY A 48 11.39 -2.95 6.45
C GLY A 48 11.48 -4.41 6.02
N PHE A 49 10.52 -5.24 6.44
CA PHE A 49 10.43 -6.64 6.01
C PHE A 49 10.29 -6.79 4.49
N ARG A 50 9.43 -5.99 3.84
CA ARG A 50 9.20 -5.97 2.39
C ARG A 50 10.42 -5.52 1.61
N CYS A 51 11.24 -4.63 2.18
CA CYS A 51 12.53 -4.24 1.63
C CYS A 51 13.56 -5.39 1.70
N LEU A 52 13.51 -6.22 2.75
CA LEU A 52 14.37 -7.40 2.88
C LEU A 52 13.89 -8.57 2.01
N PHE A 53 12.59 -8.79 1.92
CA PHE A 53 11.99 -9.90 1.17
C PHE A 53 10.99 -9.37 0.14
N PRO A 54 11.46 -8.62 -0.88
CA PRO A 54 10.57 -8.09 -1.90
C PRO A 54 9.97 -9.25 -2.71
N ASN A 55 8.69 -9.12 -3.01
CA ASN A 55 7.99 -10.02 -3.91
C ASN A 55 6.85 -9.30 -4.63
N ARG A 56 6.37 -9.92 -5.70
CA ARG A 56 5.17 -9.53 -6.44
C ARG A 56 4.20 -10.70 -6.38
N TYR A 57 2.96 -10.42 -5.99
CA TYR A 57 1.94 -11.44 -5.79
C TYR A 57 1.52 -12.15 -7.08
N VAL A 58 1.51 -11.41 -8.20
CA VAL A 58 1.32 -11.96 -9.53
C VAL A 58 2.42 -12.98 -9.81
N ASP A 59 2.02 -14.19 -10.20
CA ASP A 59 2.90 -15.34 -10.49
C ASP A 59 3.82 -15.84 -9.36
N ASN A 60 3.62 -15.38 -8.12
CA ASN A 60 4.47 -15.73 -6.98
C ASN A 60 5.95 -15.38 -7.20
N VAL A 61 6.21 -14.23 -7.82
CA VAL A 61 7.57 -13.76 -8.14
C VAL A 61 8.24 -13.26 -6.86
N VAL A 62 9.42 -13.80 -6.56
CA VAL A 62 10.20 -13.42 -5.38
C VAL A 62 11.62 -13.02 -5.78
N PHE A 63 12.30 -12.29 -4.90
CA PHE A 63 13.73 -12.09 -5.06
C PHE A 63 14.56 -13.20 -4.39
N HIS A 64 14.17 -13.62 -3.18
CA HIS A 64 14.84 -14.68 -2.43
C HIS A 64 13.97 -15.94 -2.42
N ASP A 65 14.55 -17.11 -2.71
CA ASP A 65 13.87 -18.38 -2.49
C ASP A 65 13.94 -18.76 -1.00
N SER A 66 13.09 -18.11 -0.20
CA SER A 66 12.97 -18.35 1.23
C SER A 66 11.51 -18.40 1.64
N PRO A 67 11.11 -19.22 2.63
CA PRO A 67 9.75 -19.20 3.19
C PRO A 67 9.29 -17.79 3.62
N LEU A 68 10.22 -16.93 4.03
CA LEU A 68 9.95 -15.53 4.38
C LEU A 68 9.46 -14.68 3.19
N SER A 69 9.81 -15.08 1.96
CA SER A 69 9.35 -14.43 0.73
C SER A 69 8.03 -15.00 0.20
N SER A 70 7.39 -15.94 0.91
CA SER A 70 6.09 -16.49 0.50
C SER A 70 5.05 -15.38 0.32
N ILE A 71 4.21 -15.53 -0.71
CA ILE A 71 3.13 -14.58 -1.00
C ILE A 71 2.14 -14.54 0.16
N PHE A 72 1.87 -15.69 0.77
CA PHE A 72 0.97 -15.78 1.93
C PHE A 72 1.46 -14.91 3.09
N LEU A 73 2.69 -15.11 3.58
CA LEU A 73 3.22 -14.37 4.73
C LEU A 73 3.27 -12.87 4.44
N THR A 74 3.87 -12.50 3.31
CA THR A 74 4.00 -11.09 2.92
C THR A 74 2.66 -10.41 2.74
N ARG A 75 1.66 -11.09 2.17
CA ARG A 75 0.32 -10.53 2.01
C ARG A 75 -0.40 -10.38 3.35
N VAL A 76 -0.27 -11.34 4.28
CA VAL A 76 -0.82 -11.20 5.64
C VAL A 76 -0.25 -9.96 6.31
N LEU A 77 1.08 -9.82 6.31
CA LEU A 77 1.75 -8.66 6.88
C LEU A 77 1.29 -7.35 6.21
N ALA A 78 1.27 -7.33 4.88
CA ALA A 78 0.83 -6.17 4.11
C ALA A 78 -0.64 -5.82 4.37
N THR A 79 -1.52 -6.80 4.59
CA THR A 79 -2.93 -6.58 4.93
C THR A 79 -3.06 -5.83 6.25
N PHE A 80 -2.34 -6.25 7.29
CA PHE A 80 -2.35 -5.52 8.56
C PHE A 80 -1.74 -4.12 8.42
N SER A 81 -0.63 -3.99 7.69
CA SER A 81 0.01 -2.68 7.52
C SER A 81 -0.80 -1.70 6.70
N GLU A 82 -1.49 -2.15 5.64
CA GLU A 82 -2.32 -1.31 4.78
C GLU A 82 -3.57 -0.81 5.53
N VAL A 83 -4.19 -1.67 6.35
CA VAL A 83 -5.30 -1.25 7.23
C VAL A 83 -4.83 -0.27 8.30
N ALA A 84 -3.69 -0.55 8.94
CA ALA A 84 -3.09 0.33 9.94
C ALA A 84 -2.75 1.70 9.35
N TYR A 85 -2.09 1.71 8.19
CA TYR A 85 -1.75 2.92 7.43
C TYR A 85 -3.01 3.75 7.17
N ILE A 86 -4.07 3.19 6.56
CA ILE A 86 -5.30 3.94 6.27
C ILE A 86 -6.03 4.39 7.53
N TYR A 87 -5.99 3.59 8.61
CA TYR A 87 -6.51 4.02 9.91
C TYR A 87 -5.80 5.29 10.40
N GLN A 88 -4.48 5.40 10.20
CA GLN A 88 -3.72 6.58 10.58
C GLN A 88 -4.20 7.84 9.83
N PHE A 89 -4.41 7.77 8.50
CA PHE A 89 -4.98 8.88 7.71
C PHE A 89 -6.39 9.26 8.16
N SER A 90 -7.20 8.24 8.38
CA SER A 90 -8.55 8.37 8.90
C SER A 90 -8.56 9.10 10.26
N TYR A 91 -7.60 8.79 11.13
CA TYR A 91 -7.43 9.45 12.42
C TYR A 91 -6.98 10.91 12.28
N VAL A 92 -6.01 11.20 11.41
CA VAL A 92 -5.56 12.59 11.12
C VAL A 92 -6.73 13.46 10.69
N ILE A 93 -7.55 12.98 9.74
CA ILE A 93 -8.74 13.71 9.27
C ILE A 93 -9.69 14.01 10.44
N ARG A 94 -9.92 13.05 11.34
CA ARG A 94 -10.82 13.25 12.49
C ARG A 94 -10.27 14.24 13.52
N VAL A 95 -8.99 14.14 13.88
CA VAL A 95 -8.37 15.03 14.87
C VAL A 95 -8.35 16.48 14.39
N LEU A 96 -8.17 16.69 13.07
CA LEU A 96 -8.17 18.02 12.47
C LEU A 96 -9.59 18.54 12.17
N ASN A 97 -10.63 17.72 12.30
CA ASN A 97 -12.03 18.10 12.11
C ASN A 97 -12.63 18.81 13.33
N VAL A 98 -12.04 19.94 13.74
CA VAL A 98 -12.44 20.71 14.95
C VAL A 98 -13.88 21.22 14.86
N GLY A 99 -14.35 21.56 13.66
CA GLY A 99 -15.74 21.98 13.43
C GLY A 99 -16.76 20.83 13.40
N GLU A 100 -16.33 19.59 13.69
CA GLU A 100 -17.14 18.38 13.74
C GLU A 100 -18.04 18.17 12.52
N ALA A 101 -17.54 18.49 11.32
CA ALA A 101 -18.28 18.24 10.09
C ALA A 101 -18.59 16.74 9.97
N SER A 102 -19.86 16.38 10.09
CA SER A 102 -20.30 14.98 10.19
C SER A 102 -19.92 14.14 8.96
N TRP A 103 -19.95 14.75 7.77
CA TRP A 103 -19.55 14.09 6.52
C TRP A 103 -18.05 13.78 6.46
N VAL A 104 -17.20 14.61 7.09
CA VAL A 104 -15.75 14.37 7.18
C VAL A 104 -15.50 13.13 8.05
N ASN A 105 -16.21 13.01 9.17
CA ASN A 105 -16.14 11.83 10.04
C ASN A 105 -16.63 10.57 9.30
N ALA A 106 -17.73 10.67 8.55
CA ALA A 106 -18.25 9.56 7.75
C ALA A 106 -17.26 9.12 6.67
N LEU A 107 -16.66 10.07 5.93
CA LEU A 107 -15.64 9.76 4.93
C LEU A 107 -14.40 9.10 5.55
N SER A 108 -13.95 9.58 6.71
CA SER A 108 -12.79 8.99 7.40
C SER A 108 -13.00 7.51 7.70
N TRP A 109 -14.18 7.11 8.19
CA TRP A 109 -14.50 5.71 8.47
C TRP A 109 -14.74 4.90 7.21
N LEU A 110 -15.32 5.52 6.18
CA LEU A 110 -15.49 4.88 4.87
C LEU A 110 -14.13 4.48 4.26
N MET A 111 -13.08 5.28 4.44
CA MET A 111 -11.73 4.91 4.01
C MET A 111 -11.25 3.61 4.66
N VAL A 112 -11.48 3.44 5.96
CA VAL A 112 -11.11 2.22 6.71
C VAL A 112 -11.93 1.01 6.25
N ALA A 113 -13.24 1.19 6.07
CA ALA A 113 -14.09 0.13 5.54
C ALA A 113 -13.67 -0.28 4.12
N GLN A 114 -13.35 0.70 3.27
CA GLN A 114 -12.93 0.49 1.89
C GLN A 114 -11.60 -0.25 1.79
N VAL A 115 -10.60 0.06 2.65
CA VAL A 115 -9.34 -0.69 2.60
C VAL A 115 -9.55 -2.15 2.97
N ILE A 116 -10.42 -2.46 3.94
CA ILE A 116 -10.76 -3.84 4.31
C ILE A 116 -11.39 -4.59 3.12
N VAL A 117 -12.31 -3.94 2.39
CA VAL A 117 -12.87 -4.50 1.16
C VAL A 117 -11.79 -4.73 0.10
N SER A 118 -10.88 -3.77 -0.09
CA SER A 118 -9.73 -3.92 -1.00
C SER A 118 -8.86 -5.12 -0.63
N GLN A 119 -8.59 -5.37 0.65
CA GLN A 119 -7.87 -6.57 1.09
C GLN A 119 -8.55 -7.86 0.66
N GLY A 120 -9.89 -7.90 0.73
CA GLY A 120 -10.69 -9.02 0.23
C GLY A 120 -10.45 -9.28 -1.26
N PHE A 121 -10.39 -8.22 -2.07
CA PHE A 121 -10.07 -8.34 -3.50
C PHE A 121 -8.66 -8.87 -3.75
N VAL A 122 -7.64 -8.38 -3.03
CA VAL A 122 -6.26 -8.90 -3.20
C VAL A 122 -6.16 -10.36 -2.85
N TRP A 123 -6.73 -10.77 -1.72
CA TRP A 123 -6.77 -12.18 -1.32
C TRP A 123 -7.52 -13.01 -2.35
N GLY A 124 -8.67 -12.54 -2.82
CA GLY A 124 -9.40 -13.18 -3.92
C GLY A 124 -8.52 -13.35 -5.16
N ALA A 125 -7.77 -12.30 -5.55
CA ALA A 125 -6.88 -12.32 -6.71
C ALA A 125 -5.77 -13.36 -6.55
N ILE A 126 -5.15 -13.45 -5.37
CA ILE A 126 -4.09 -14.41 -5.07
C ILE A 126 -4.62 -15.84 -5.08
N LEU A 127 -5.77 -16.07 -4.42
CA LEU A 127 -6.34 -17.41 -4.24
C LEU A 127 -6.96 -17.97 -5.53
N THR A 128 -7.53 -17.12 -6.38
CA THR A 128 -8.19 -17.55 -7.62
C THR A 128 -7.35 -17.30 -8.87
N LYS A 129 -6.19 -16.64 -8.72
CA LYS A 129 -5.31 -16.19 -9.81
C LYS A 129 -6.03 -15.31 -10.84
N ARG A 130 -7.05 -14.54 -10.41
CA ARG A 130 -7.81 -13.64 -11.27
C ARG A 130 -7.25 -12.22 -11.22
N LEU A 131 -6.65 -11.77 -12.31
CA LEU A 131 -6.07 -10.43 -12.42
C LEU A 131 -7.11 -9.31 -12.24
N GLU A 132 -8.36 -9.55 -12.63
CA GLU A 132 -9.50 -8.62 -12.48
C GLU A 132 -9.69 -8.13 -11.04
N LEU A 133 -9.39 -8.96 -10.04
CA LEU A 133 -9.59 -8.59 -8.65
C LEU A 133 -8.55 -7.56 -8.17
N TYR A 134 -7.34 -7.56 -8.72
CA TYR A 134 -6.37 -6.47 -8.48
C TYR A 134 -6.87 -5.13 -9.04
N PHE A 135 -7.63 -5.12 -10.15
CA PHE A 135 -8.23 -3.88 -10.64
C PHE A 135 -9.22 -3.29 -9.64
N TYR A 136 -10.05 -4.12 -8.99
CA TYR A 136 -11.01 -3.65 -7.99
C TYR A 136 -10.35 -3.20 -6.68
N GLU A 137 -9.26 -3.86 -6.27
CA GLU A 137 -8.41 -3.36 -5.18
C GLU A 137 -7.93 -1.93 -5.47
N GLU A 138 -7.29 -1.73 -6.62
CA GLU A 138 -6.72 -0.45 -7.03
C GLU A 138 -7.78 0.63 -7.23
N LEU A 139 -8.99 0.25 -7.65
CA LEU A 139 -10.13 1.14 -7.68
C LEU A 139 -10.54 1.57 -6.25
N GLY A 140 -10.50 0.65 -5.29
CA GLY A 140 -10.72 0.97 -3.88
C GLY A 140 -9.67 1.95 -3.34
N TRP A 141 -8.39 1.77 -3.69
CA TRP A 141 -7.34 2.73 -3.36
C TRP A 141 -7.61 4.12 -3.95
N LEU A 142 -8.06 4.20 -5.21
CA LEU A 142 -8.47 5.47 -5.81
C LEU A 142 -9.58 6.15 -4.99
N VAL A 143 -10.62 5.41 -4.60
CA VAL A 143 -11.73 5.94 -3.79
C VAL A 143 -11.23 6.48 -2.45
N ILE A 144 -10.35 5.73 -1.76
CA ILE A 144 -9.76 6.14 -0.48
C ILE A 144 -9.01 7.47 -0.62
N PHE A 145 -8.13 7.59 -1.61
CA PHE A 145 -7.32 8.80 -1.75
C PHE A 145 -8.09 9.99 -2.32
N VAL A 146 -9.16 9.76 -3.11
CA VAL A 146 -10.12 10.83 -3.44
C VAL A 146 -10.80 11.33 -2.18
N ALA A 147 -11.32 10.44 -1.33
CA ALA A 147 -11.96 10.82 -0.07
C ALA A 147 -10.99 11.58 0.85
N ASN A 148 -9.75 11.09 0.99
CA ASN A 148 -8.69 11.74 1.77
C ASN A 148 -8.38 13.16 1.24
N THR A 149 -8.25 13.31 -0.08
CA THR A 149 -7.95 14.58 -0.73
C THR A 149 -9.10 15.58 -0.55
N VAL A 150 -10.35 15.15 -0.75
CA VAL A 150 -11.54 16.00 -0.58
C VAL A 150 -11.70 16.45 0.86
N ALA A 151 -11.58 15.53 1.82
CA ALA A 151 -11.63 15.86 3.24
C ALA A 151 -10.51 16.82 3.63
N SER A 152 -9.28 16.56 3.16
CA SER A 152 -8.13 17.43 3.46
C SER A 152 -8.26 18.81 2.85
N ALA A 153 -8.80 18.94 1.62
CA ALA A 153 -9.02 20.24 0.98
C ALA A 153 -10.05 21.08 1.76
N PHE A 154 -11.14 20.44 2.19
CA PHE A 154 -12.14 21.10 3.02
C PHE A 154 -11.56 21.55 4.36
N LEU A 155 -10.87 20.65 5.06
CA LEU A 155 -10.25 20.96 6.35
C LEU A 155 -9.18 22.05 6.21
N TYR A 156 -8.38 22.04 5.15
CA TYR A 156 -7.37 23.07 4.91
C TYR A 156 -8.01 24.46 4.76
N ALA A 157 -9.19 24.55 4.14
CA ALA A 157 -9.92 25.80 4.00
C ALA A 157 -10.66 26.24 5.28
N ALA A 158 -10.91 25.32 6.22
CA ALA A 158 -11.79 25.54 7.38
C ALA A 158 -11.10 25.46 8.75
N ALA A 159 -9.90 24.88 8.84
CA ALA A 159 -9.23 24.57 10.10
C ALA A 159 -8.19 25.64 10.50
N PRO A 160 -7.97 25.85 11.81
CA PRO A 160 -6.83 26.63 12.33
C PRO A 160 -5.48 26.09 11.83
N GLU A 161 -4.43 26.91 11.82
CA GLU A 161 -3.10 26.59 11.25
C GLU A 161 -2.43 25.33 11.84
N ASP A 162 -2.78 24.97 13.09
CA ASP A 162 -2.24 23.79 13.76
C ASP A 162 -2.55 22.49 13.01
N GLY A 163 -1.52 21.85 12.48
CA GLY A 163 -1.62 20.59 11.73
C GLY A 163 -1.83 20.76 10.23
N HIS A 164 -1.78 21.98 9.69
CA HIS A 164 -1.86 22.25 8.25
C HIS A 164 -0.85 21.46 7.43
N ILE A 165 0.37 21.26 7.94
CA ILE A 165 1.41 20.48 7.26
C ILE A 165 0.92 19.06 6.88
N LEU A 166 0.10 18.42 7.71
CA LEU A 166 -0.44 17.09 7.41
C LEU A 166 -1.49 17.14 6.29
N LEU A 167 -2.29 18.21 6.25
CA LEU A 167 -3.27 18.45 5.19
C LEU A 167 -2.57 18.80 3.87
N GLU A 168 -1.52 19.61 3.90
CA GLU A 168 -0.68 19.92 2.74
C GLU A 168 -0.04 18.66 2.16
N LEU A 169 0.51 17.79 3.01
CA LEU A 169 1.04 16.50 2.58
C LEU A 169 -0.04 15.62 1.93
N ASN A 170 -1.24 15.55 2.51
CA ASN A 170 -2.39 14.84 1.93
C ASN A 170 -2.76 15.38 0.54
N LEU A 171 -2.79 16.71 0.39
CA LEU A 171 -3.12 17.37 -0.86
C LEU A 171 -2.04 17.15 -1.91
N LEU A 172 -0.77 17.33 -1.54
CA LEU A 172 0.38 17.11 -2.41
C LEU A 172 0.41 15.66 -2.91
N PHE A 173 0.16 14.70 -2.02
CA PHE A 173 0.02 13.30 -2.41
C PHE A 173 -1.17 13.10 -3.34
N GLY A 174 -2.34 13.67 -3.05
CA GLY A 174 -3.51 13.60 -3.93
C GLY A 174 -3.23 14.10 -5.35
N VAL A 175 -2.53 15.24 -5.48
CA VAL A 175 -2.14 15.84 -6.77
C VAL A 175 -1.21 14.91 -7.56
N GLY A 176 -0.25 14.25 -6.91
CA GLY A 176 0.67 13.33 -7.59
C GLY A 176 0.06 11.95 -7.85
N TYR A 177 -0.58 11.36 -6.84
CA TYR A 177 -1.07 9.99 -6.82
C TYR A 177 -2.31 9.80 -7.68
N LEU A 178 -3.31 10.68 -7.63
CA LEU A 178 -4.59 10.46 -8.33
C LEU A 178 -4.41 10.38 -9.86
N PRO A 179 -3.66 11.28 -10.52
CA PRO A 179 -3.37 11.13 -11.95
C PRO A 179 -2.60 9.86 -12.26
N TRP A 180 -1.58 9.55 -11.43
CA TRP A 180 -0.80 8.32 -11.58
C TRP A 180 -1.66 7.05 -11.46
N GLN A 181 -2.61 7.03 -10.52
CA GLN A 181 -3.52 5.91 -10.29
C GLN A 181 -4.46 5.68 -11.48
N ILE A 182 -4.86 6.73 -12.19
CA ILE A 182 -5.62 6.59 -13.44
C ILE A 182 -4.79 5.85 -14.51
N PHE A 183 -3.50 6.16 -14.62
CA PHE A 183 -2.61 5.42 -15.53
C PHE A 183 -2.44 3.97 -15.10
N HIS A 184 -2.28 3.71 -13.81
CA HIS A 184 -2.18 2.36 -13.27
C HIS A 184 -3.43 1.50 -13.55
N LEU A 185 -4.62 2.04 -13.31
CA LEU A 185 -5.88 1.35 -13.62
C LEU A 185 -6.02 1.05 -15.11
N ARG A 186 -5.57 1.97 -15.98
CA ARG A 186 -5.55 1.75 -17.43
C ARG A 186 -4.59 0.64 -17.84
N SER A 187 -3.41 0.55 -17.22
CA SER A 187 -2.45 -0.51 -17.51
C SER A 187 -2.98 -1.87 -17.07
N LEU A 188 -3.57 -1.98 -15.87
CA LEU A 188 -4.20 -3.22 -15.42
C LEU A 188 -5.35 -3.66 -16.34
N ARG A 189 -6.20 -2.72 -16.77
CA ARG A 189 -7.27 -3.02 -17.75
C ARG A 189 -6.71 -3.46 -19.12
N ALA A 190 -5.53 -3.01 -19.51
CA ALA A 190 -4.87 -3.48 -20.72
C ALA A 190 -4.34 -4.91 -20.54
N GLU A 191 -3.72 -5.22 -19.40
CA GLU A 191 -3.23 -6.56 -19.06
C GLU A 191 -4.36 -7.58 -19.00
N ILE A 192 -5.46 -7.28 -18.30
CA ILE A 192 -6.66 -8.14 -18.22
C ILE A 192 -7.21 -8.46 -19.62
N ARG A 193 -7.29 -7.46 -20.50
CA ARG A 193 -7.78 -7.66 -21.88
C ARG A 193 -6.81 -8.49 -22.72
N ALA A 194 -5.51 -8.37 -22.49
CA ALA A 194 -4.51 -9.17 -23.17
C ALA A 194 -4.57 -10.64 -22.73
N GLU A 195 -4.75 -10.88 -21.43
CA GLU A 195 -4.92 -12.23 -20.85
C GLU A 195 -6.18 -12.91 -21.37
N ALA A 196 -7.33 -12.22 -21.33
CA ALA A 196 -8.59 -12.74 -21.86
C ALA A 196 -8.53 -13.10 -23.36
N ARG A 197 -7.76 -12.33 -24.15
CA ARG A 197 -7.52 -12.63 -25.58
C ARG A 197 -6.60 -13.83 -25.79
N ALA A 198 -5.64 -14.04 -24.90
CA ALA A 198 -4.76 -15.20 -24.97
C ALA A 198 -5.52 -16.49 -24.61
N GLU A 199 -6.35 -16.44 -23.56
CA GLU A 199 -7.15 -17.58 -23.10
C GLU A 199 -8.23 -18.00 -24.10
N SER A 200 -8.86 -17.04 -24.79
CA SER A 200 -9.84 -17.35 -25.84
C SER A 200 -9.23 -18.06 -27.05
N GLY A 201 -7.92 -17.94 -27.26
CA GLY A 201 -7.16 -18.64 -28.29
C GLY A 201 -6.67 -20.03 -27.88
N THR A 202 -6.51 -20.32 -26.59
CA THR A 202 -5.92 -21.60 -26.09
C THR A 202 -6.92 -22.55 -25.43
N GLY A 203 -8.18 -22.15 -25.24
CA GLY A 203 -9.27 -23.03 -24.81
C GLY A 203 -9.13 -23.65 -23.41
N SER A 204 -8.26 -23.11 -22.55
CA SER A 204 -7.85 -23.77 -21.30
C SER A 204 -8.01 -22.91 -20.03
N GLY A 205 -9.02 -22.04 -19.96
CA GLY A 205 -9.27 -21.21 -18.78
C GLY A 205 -10.02 -21.95 -17.68
N VAL A 206 -9.43 -23.01 -17.09
CA VAL A 206 -10.01 -23.61 -15.87
C VAL A 206 -9.68 -22.69 -14.68
N PRO A 207 -10.68 -22.12 -13.99
CA PRO A 207 -10.45 -21.26 -12.84
C PRO A 207 -9.62 -22.00 -11.77
N VAL A 208 -8.60 -21.34 -11.23
CA VAL A 208 -7.82 -21.92 -10.15
C VAL A 208 -8.68 -21.99 -8.90
N HIS A 209 -8.89 -23.20 -8.38
CA HIS A 209 -9.61 -23.40 -7.13
C HIS A 209 -8.82 -22.80 -5.95
N TRP A 210 -9.50 -22.12 -5.03
CA TRP A 210 -8.89 -21.33 -3.95
C TRP A 210 -7.89 -22.13 -3.08
N ARG A 211 -8.12 -23.43 -2.87
CA ARG A 211 -7.20 -24.29 -2.11
C ARG A 211 -5.84 -24.43 -2.79
N LYS A 212 -5.85 -24.55 -4.13
CA LYS A 212 -4.62 -24.59 -4.92
C LYS A 212 -3.93 -23.23 -4.87
N GLY A 213 -4.67 -22.13 -5.03
CA GLY A 213 -4.10 -20.80 -4.91
C GLY A 213 -3.50 -20.52 -3.52
N LEU A 214 -4.14 -21.00 -2.44
CA LEU A 214 -3.60 -20.93 -1.08
C LEU A 214 -2.30 -21.73 -0.95
N HIS A 215 -2.31 -22.99 -1.39
CA HIS A 215 -1.12 -23.83 -1.40
C HIS A 215 0.02 -23.17 -2.16
N ASP A 216 -0.28 -22.60 -3.33
CA ASP A 216 0.69 -21.92 -4.19
C ASP A 216 1.20 -20.63 -3.54
N ALA A 217 0.36 -19.86 -2.87
CA ALA A 217 0.78 -18.65 -2.16
C ALA A 217 1.73 -18.94 -0.98
N ILE A 218 1.60 -20.12 -0.36
CA ILE A 218 2.48 -20.55 0.75
C ILE A 218 3.79 -21.13 0.20
N HIS A 219 3.71 -22.04 -0.77
CA HIS A 219 4.84 -22.89 -1.14
C HIS A 219 5.54 -22.47 -2.42
N GLN A 220 4.82 -21.95 -3.42
CA GLN A 220 5.46 -21.59 -4.68
C GLN A 220 6.19 -20.25 -4.56
N ARG A 221 7.43 -20.26 -5.02
CA ARG A 221 8.29 -19.09 -5.13
C ARG A 221 9.01 -19.18 -6.45
N LYS A 222 8.94 -18.12 -7.26
CA LYS A 222 9.61 -18.04 -8.55
C LYS A 222 10.66 -16.93 -8.48
N PRO A 223 11.93 -17.25 -8.15
CA PRO A 223 13.01 -16.27 -8.11
C PRO A 223 13.22 -15.65 -9.49
N ARG A 224 13.01 -14.33 -9.62
CA ARG A 224 13.23 -13.60 -10.87
C ARG A 224 13.76 -12.21 -10.59
N THR A 225 14.47 -11.65 -11.55
CA THR A 225 14.96 -10.26 -11.50
C THR A 225 14.60 -9.45 -12.74
N ASP A 226 14.04 -10.07 -13.79
CA ASP A 226 13.68 -9.33 -15.00
C ASP A 226 12.55 -8.34 -14.77
N ALA A 227 12.67 -7.16 -15.39
CA ALA A 227 11.76 -6.03 -15.16
C ALA A 227 10.29 -6.38 -15.43
N LYS A 228 10.02 -7.25 -16.42
CA LYS A 228 8.65 -7.65 -16.80
C LYS A 228 7.97 -8.44 -15.67
N ALA A 229 8.68 -9.40 -15.08
CA ALA A 229 8.18 -10.16 -13.93
C ALA A 229 7.84 -9.27 -12.73
N TRP A 230 8.50 -8.12 -12.59
CA TRP A 230 8.28 -7.17 -11.50
C TRP A 230 7.28 -6.06 -11.81
N GLY A 231 6.65 -6.04 -12.98
CA GLY A 231 5.64 -5.03 -13.35
C GLY A 231 6.24 -3.74 -13.92
N GLY A 232 7.50 -3.78 -14.36
CA GLY A 232 8.20 -2.67 -14.97
C GLY A 232 8.24 -1.44 -14.07
N PHE A 233 7.97 -0.26 -14.65
CA PHE A 233 7.98 1.00 -13.93
C PHE A 233 6.98 1.06 -12.78
N ILE A 234 5.77 0.55 -13.00
CA ILE A 234 4.69 0.65 -12.02
C ILE A 234 5.04 -0.16 -10.78
N GLY A 235 5.47 -1.42 -10.96
CA GLY A 235 5.90 -2.24 -9.83
C GLY A 235 7.12 -1.65 -9.11
N LEU A 236 8.01 -0.98 -9.84
CA LEU A 236 9.13 -0.27 -9.25
C LEU A 236 8.67 0.89 -8.36
N THR A 237 7.75 1.72 -8.85
CA THR A 237 7.18 2.84 -8.06
C THR A 237 6.60 2.33 -6.75
N TRP A 238 5.86 1.21 -6.77
CA TRP A 238 5.35 0.58 -5.55
C TRP A 238 6.49 0.14 -4.63
N MET A 239 7.52 -0.57 -5.11
CA MET A 239 8.60 -1.02 -4.23
C MET A 239 9.35 0.13 -3.55
N VAL A 240 9.64 1.19 -4.30
CA VAL A 240 10.44 2.31 -3.78
C VAL A 240 9.58 3.28 -2.98
N ALA A 241 8.54 3.86 -3.58
CA ALA A 241 7.74 4.88 -2.91
C ALA A 241 6.91 4.29 -1.76
N TYR A 242 6.33 3.10 -1.95
CA TYR A 242 5.42 2.53 -0.97
C TYR A 242 6.14 1.85 0.19
N TRP A 243 7.21 1.09 -0.07
CA TRP A 243 7.86 0.30 0.99
C TRP A 243 9.19 0.90 1.46
N ALA A 244 9.92 1.61 0.61
CA ALA A 244 11.27 2.05 0.98
C ALA A 244 11.35 3.50 1.49
N SER A 245 10.50 4.41 0.99
CA SER A 245 10.68 5.85 1.24
C SER A 245 9.40 6.62 1.55
N LEU A 246 8.61 6.98 0.54
CA LEU A 246 7.55 8.01 0.63
C LEU A 246 6.52 7.69 1.71
N ILE A 247 5.92 6.51 1.67
CA ILE A 247 4.88 6.13 2.64
C ILE A 247 5.46 5.93 4.06
N PRO A 248 6.60 5.23 4.26
CA PRO A 248 7.29 5.17 5.56
C PRO A 248 7.57 6.54 6.18
N LEU A 249 8.11 7.48 5.40
CA LEU A 249 8.38 8.83 5.87
C LEU A 249 7.08 9.54 6.25
N TRP A 250 6.03 9.38 5.44
CA TRP A 250 4.76 10.04 5.70
C TRP A 250 4.09 9.59 7.01
N VAL A 251 4.04 8.28 7.27
CA VAL A 251 3.45 7.78 8.52
C VAL A 251 4.28 8.13 9.74
N HIS A 252 5.60 8.26 9.56
CA HIS A 252 6.49 8.77 10.59
C HIS A 252 6.14 10.23 10.90
N GLU A 253 6.04 11.09 9.88
CA GLU A 253 5.68 12.50 10.07
C GLU A 253 4.30 12.68 10.73
N ILE A 254 3.30 11.87 10.34
CA ILE A 254 1.99 11.87 11.01
C ILE A 254 2.14 11.58 12.51
N ALA A 255 2.87 10.52 12.86
CA ALA A 255 3.05 10.14 14.26
C ALA A 255 3.82 11.20 15.06
N MET A 256 4.85 11.82 14.47
CA MET A 256 5.62 12.89 15.08
C MET A 256 4.77 14.14 15.35
N VAL A 257 4.06 14.64 14.34
CA VAL A 257 3.30 15.89 14.44
C VAL A 257 2.14 15.74 15.43
N ILE A 258 1.38 14.64 15.36
CA ILE A 258 0.24 14.42 16.27
C ILE A 258 0.72 14.19 17.71
N SER A 259 1.80 13.42 17.91
CA SER A 259 2.31 13.16 19.27
C SER A 259 2.97 14.38 19.92
N ALA A 260 3.44 15.35 19.12
CA ALA A 260 3.96 16.63 19.62
C ALA A 260 2.85 17.59 20.11
N HIS A 261 1.61 17.39 19.63
CA HIS A 261 0.45 18.21 19.99
C HIS A 261 -0.71 17.31 20.47
N PRO A 262 -0.53 16.58 21.59
CA PRO A 262 -1.58 15.71 22.11
C PRO A 262 -2.80 16.57 22.48
N ARG A 263 -3.95 16.28 21.87
CA ARG A 263 -5.23 16.93 22.13
C ARG A 263 -6.11 16.10 23.04
#